data_AF-A0A967TJF7-F1
#
_entry.id   AF-A0A967TJF7-F1
#
_cell.length_a   1.000
_cell.length_b   1.000
_cell.length_c   1.000
_cell.angle_alpha   90.00
_cell.angle_beta   90.00
_cell.angle_gamma   90.00
#
_symmetry.space_group_name_H-M   'P 1'
#
loop_
_entity.id
_entity.type
_entity.pdbx_description
1 polymer ?
#
loop_
_entity_poly.entity_id
_entity_poly.type
_entity_poly.pdbx_seq_one_letter_code
_entity_poly.pdbx_strand_id
1 'polypeptide(L)'
;MERTNSESTDARGTISRRTLLRRAGMAAAGALAAPMINRGRYRLFAQSTKEYSERAVRLIRESTVLDMLAPLSIQPREWLSRPQTLTDEDFETFAGSGINVFHIATGVGGDDAYTSALRFVAAHNGFVAHHADRAMRISSPEHLDAVNE
;
A
#
# COMPACT_ATOMS: atom_id res chain seq x y z
N MET A 1 -76.29 -48.75 13.85
CA MET A 1 -75.71 -48.55 12.51
C MET A 1 -75.68 -47.04 12.26
N GLU A 2 -74.62 -46.33 11.92
CA GLU A 2 -73.16 -46.52 11.87
C GLU A 2 -72.63 -45.24 11.16
N ARG A 3 -71.65 -44.53 11.77
CA ARG A 3 -70.64 -43.63 11.12
C ARG A 3 -71.16 -42.32 10.46
N THR A 4 -70.46 -41.17 10.42
CA THR A 4 -69.03 -40.84 10.66
C THR A 4 -68.82 -39.32 10.75
N ASN A 5 -67.78 -38.95 11.50
CA ASN A 5 -67.09 -37.65 11.56
C ASN A 5 -66.67 -37.07 10.20
N SER A 6 -66.45 -35.75 10.16
CA SER A 6 -65.27 -35.19 9.49
C SER A 6 -64.94 -33.81 10.08
N GLU A 7 -64.02 -33.80 11.04
CA GLU A 7 -63.32 -32.60 11.51
C GLU A 7 -62.58 -31.93 10.34
N SER A 8 -62.81 -30.63 10.16
CA SER A 8 -62.09 -29.79 9.20
C SER A 8 -60.68 -29.54 9.71
N THR A 9 -59.68 -30.04 8.97
CA THR A 9 -58.27 -30.04 9.33
C THR A 9 -57.62 -28.66 9.17
N ASP A 10 -57.01 -28.24 10.27
CA ASP A 10 -55.93 -27.27 10.49
C ASP A 10 -55.18 -26.72 9.25
N ALA A 11 -55.38 -25.43 8.96
CA ALA A 11 -54.66 -24.67 7.94
C ALA A 11 -53.30 -24.18 8.46
N ARG A 12 -52.32 -25.09 8.60
CA ARG A 12 -50.90 -24.71 8.74
C ARG A 12 -50.23 -24.76 7.37
N GLY A 13 -50.01 -23.59 6.79
CA GLY A 13 -49.28 -23.41 5.53
C GLY A 13 -47.91 -24.10 5.59
N THR A 14 -47.82 -25.28 4.97
CA THR A 14 -46.62 -26.10 4.99
C THR A 14 -45.61 -25.50 4.03
N ILE A 15 -44.50 -24.97 4.54
CA ILE A 15 -43.39 -24.52 3.71
C ILE A 15 -42.87 -25.73 2.93
N SER A 16 -43.15 -25.75 1.62
CA SER A 16 -42.69 -26.83 0.74
C SER A 16 -41.16 -26.88 0.72
N ARG A 17 -40.60 -28.11 0.74
CA ARG A 17 -39.15 -28.37 0.58
C ARG A 17 -38.57 -27.63 -0.63
N ARG A 18 -39.34 -27.50 -1.71
CA ARG A 18 -38.95 -26.76 -2.92
C ARG A 18 -38.76 -25.26 -2.64
N THR A 19 -39.62 -24.67 -1.81
CA THR A 19 -39.52 -23.26 -1.40
C THR A 19 -38.30 -23.05 -0.50
N LEU A 20 -38.03 -23.99 0.41
CA LEU A 20 -36.84 -23.97 1.26
C LEU A 20 -35.56 -24.06 0.43
N LEU A 21 -35.48 -25.00 -0.51
CA LEU A 21 -34.32 -25.18 -1.40
C LEU A 21 -34.08 -23.97 -2.31
N ARG A 22 -35.14 -23.36 -2.87
CA ARG A 22 -35.01 -22.12 -3.65
C ARG A 22 -34.47 -20.97 -2.81
N ARG A 23 -34.97 -20.81 -1.58
CA ARG A 23 -34.50 -19.75 -0.67
C ARG A 23 -33.05 -19.98 -0.23
N ALA A 24 -32.68 -21.21 0.08
CA ALA A 24 -31.30 -21.59 0.41
C ALA A 24 -30.35 -21.37 -0.79
N GLY A 25 -30.78 -21.74 -2.00
CA GLY A 25 -30.01 -21.50 -3.22
C GLY A 25 -29.79 -20.02 -3.53
N MET A 26 -30.82 -19.18 -3.36
CA MET A 26 -30.67 -17.72 -3.53
C MET A 26 -29.80 -17.09 -2.44
N ALA A 27 -29.89 -17.54 -1.19
CA ALA A 27 -29.03 -17.08 -0.10
C ALA A 27 -27.56 -17.47 -0.33
N ALA A 28 -27.30 -18.70 -0.79
CA ALA A 28 -25.96 -19.17 -1.13
C ALA A 28 -25.38 -18.41 -2.33
N ALA A 29 -26.17 -18.16 -3.38
CA ALA A 29 -25.76 -17.34 -4.52
C ALA A 29 -25.47 -15.89 -4.10
N GLY A 30 -26.30 -15.32 -3.22
CA GLY A 30 -26.08 -14.00 -2.64
C GLY A 30 -24.81 -13.92 -1.79
N ALA A 31 -24.51 -14.95 -0.99
CA ALA A 31 -23.29 -15.02 -0.18
C ALA A 31 -22.01 -15.19 -1.03
N LEU A 32 -22.11 -15.87 -2.17
CA LEU A 32 -21.01 -16.03 -3.12
C LEU A 32 -20.82 -14.81 -4.04
N ALA A 33 -21.88 -14.04 -4.30
CA ALA A 33 -21.84 -12.81 -5.10
C ALA A 33 -21.62 -11.53 -4.26
N ALA A 34 -21.95 -11.54 -2.97
CA ALA A 34 -21.77 -10.42 -2.04
C ALA A 34 -20.31 -9.97 -1.79
N PRO A 35 -19.24 -10.79 -1.93
CA PRO A 35 -17.89 -10.28 -1.74
C PRO A 35 -17.40 -9.43 -2.93
N MET A 36 -18.19 -9.27 -4.00
CA MET A 36 -17.81 -8.43 -5.14
C MET A 36 -18.33 -6.99 -5.08
N ILE A 37 -18.85 -6.52 -3.94
CA ILE A 37 -19.04 -5.08 -3.75
C ILE A 37 -17.64 -4.48 -3.52
N ASN A 38 -16.94 -4.16 -4.60
CA ASN A 38 -15.77 -3.30 -4.55
C ASN A 38 -16.23 -1.94 -4.02
N ARG A 39 -16.07 -1.70 -2.71
CA ARG A 39 -16.46 -0.44 -2.06
C ARG A 39 -15.51 0.71 -2.44
N GLY A 40 -14.59 0.49 -3.39
CA GLY A 40 -13.53 1.42 -3.73
C GLY A 40 -12.66 1.73 -2.52
N ARG A 41 -12.42 0.74 -1.66
CA ARG A 41 -11.67 0.87 -0.41
C ARG A 41 -10.65 -0.25 -0.28
N TYR A 42 -9.43 0.11 0.08
CA TYR A 42 -8.28 -0.78 0.07
C TYR A 42 -7.54 -0.70 1.40
N ARG A 43 -7.21 -1.86 1.95
CA ARG A 43 -6.29 -2.01 3.08
C ARG A 43 -4.90 -2.29 2.51
N LEU A 44 -4.04 -1.28 2.54
CA LEU A 44 -2.71 -1.35 1.90
C LEU A 44 -1.66 -2.04 2.78
N PHE A 45 -1.84 -1.99 4.09
CA PHE A 45 -0.81 -2.39 5.05
C PHE A 45 -1.33 -3.55 5.89
N ALA A 46 -0.62 -4.68 5.90
CA ALA A 46 -1.03 -5.89 6.60
C ALA A 46 -1.23 -5.66 8.12
N GLN A 47 -0.44 -4.77 8.69
CA GLN A 47 -0.43 -4.38 10.10
C GLN A 47 -1.52 -3.36 10.49
N SER A 48 -2.31 -2.84 9.55
CA SER A 48 -3.33 -1.82 9.82
C SER A 48 -4.69 -2.23 9.31
N THR A 49 -5.75 -2.01 10.09
CA THR A 49 -7.14 -2.14 9.63
C THR A 49 -7.64 -0.91 8.87
N LYS A 50 -6.81 0.12 8.70
CA LYS A 50 -7.18 1.35 8.02
C LYS A 50 -7.38 1.10 6.52
N GLU A 51 -8.52 1.56 6.02
CA GLU A 51 -8.85 1.53 4.61
C GLU A 51 -8.68 2.91 3.96
N TYR A 52 -8.24 2.92 2.72
CA TYR A 52 -8.07 4.10 1.88
C TYR A 52 -8.99 4.03 0.68
N SER A 53 -9.54 5.16 0.23
CA SER A 53 -10.37 5.18 -0.96
C SER A 53 -9.54 4.92 -2.22
N GLU A 54 -10.16 4.35 -3.25
CA GLU A 54 -9.58 4.16 -4.59
C GLU A 54 -8.96 5.46 -5.10
N ARG A 55 -9.67 6.58 -4.94
CA ARG A 55 -9.19 7.90 -5.34
C ARG A 55 -7.87 8.29 -4.66
N ALA A 56 -7.73 8.00 -3.37
CA ALA A 56 -6.50 8.31 -2.63
C ALA A 56 -5.35 7.42 -3.10
N VAL A 57 -5.60 6.12 -3.28
CA VAL A 57 -4.60 5.17 -3.79
C VAL A 57 -4.14 5.57 -5.20
N ARG A 58 -5.09 5.90 -6.07
CA ARG A 58 -4.82 6.33 -7.44
C ARG A 58 -4.04 7.64 -7.49
N LEU A 59 -4.42 8.63 -6.68
CA LEU A 59 -3.71 9.91 -6.59
C LEU A 59 -2.22 9.70 -6.27
N ILE A 60 -1.90 8.89 -5.26
CA ILE A 60 -0.52 8.61 -4.91
C ILE A 60 0.22 7.87 -6.03
N ARG A 61 -0.41 6.85 -6.64
CA ARG A 61 0.18 6.08 -7.74
C ARG A 61 0.46 6.92 -9.01
N GLU A 62 -0.35 7.94 -9.26
CA GLU A 62 -0.24 8.81 -10.43
C GLU A 62 0.53 10.11 -10.15
N SER A 63 1.05 10.30 -8.94
CA SER A 63 1.80 11.50 -8.55
C SER A 63 3.28 11.20 -8.37
N THR A 64 4.14 12.16 -8.72
CA THR A 64 5.53 12.17 -8.25
C THR A 64 5.56 12.64 -6.80
N VAL A 65 5.81 11.73 -5.86
CA VAL A 65 5.88 12.01 -4.43
C VAL A 65 7.32 12.36 -4.03
N LEU A 66 7.50 13.58 -3.54
CA LEU A 66 8.76 14.11 -3.04
C LEU A 66 8.70 14.19 -1.52
N ASP A 67 9.55 13.43 -0.83
CA ASP A 67 9.76 13.62 0.61
C ASP A 67 10.85 14.66 0.83
N MET A 68 10.44 15.80 1.36
CA MET A 68 11.32 16.96 1.59
C MET A 68 12.15 16.85 2.88
N LEU A 69 11.89 15.86 3.73
CA LEU A 69 12.62 15.64 4.98
C LEU A 69 12.95 14.17 5.14
N ALA A 70 13.68 13.62 4.18
CA ALA A 70 13.93 12.20 4.10
C ALA A 70 15.38 11.85 4.47
N PRO A 71 15.70 11.68 5.77
CA PRO A 71 16.92 10.98 6.12
C PRO A 71 16.78 9.53 5.62
N LEU A 72 17.73 9.05 4.81
CA LEU A 72 17.70 7.66 4.31
C LEU A 72 17.57 6.66 5.47
N SER A 73 18.08 7.00 6.65
CA SER A 73 17.80 6.25 7.87
C SER A 73 17.71 7.16 9.09
N ILE A 74 16.76 6.87 9.97
CA ILE A 74 16.63 7.49 11.30
C ILE A 74 17.63 6.88 12.29
N GLN A 75 17.96 5.60 12.11
CA GLN A 75 18.97 4.91 12.92
C GLN A 75 20.35 5.01 12.28
N PRO A 76 21.46 4.92 13.04
CA PRO A 76 22.79 4.86 12.46
C PRO A 76 22.89 3.70 11.47
N ARG A 77 23.13 4.03 10.20
CA ARG A 77 23.44 3.10 9.12
C ARG A 77 24.75 3.53 8.47
N GLU A 78 25.49 2.57 7.97
CA GLU A 78 26.78 2.84 7.29
C GLU A 78 26.60 2.99 5.77
N TRP A 79 25.38 3.15 5.25
CA TRP A 79 25.13 3.16 3.81
C TRP A 79 25.95 4.21 3.03
N LEU A 80 26.15 5.40 3.60
CA LEU A 80 26.92 6.45 2.93
C LEU A 80 28.44 6.16 2.90
N SER A 81 28.97 5.46 3.89
CA SER A 81 30.40 5.09 3.96
C SER A 81 30.70 3.70 3.39
N ARG A 82 29.70 2.83 3.36
CA ARG A 82 29.71 1.43 2.92
C ARG A 82 28.43 1.13 2.14
N PRO A 83 28.28 1.64 0.91
CA PRO A 83 27.03 1.55 0.14
C PRO A 83 26.56 0.12 -0.12
N GLN A 84 27.46 -0.86 -0.14
CA GLN A 84 27.16 -2.29 -0.25
C GLN A 84 26.38 -2.88 0.95
N THR A 85 26.25 -2.13 2.04
CA THR A 85 25.47 -2.56 3.22
C THR A 85 23.98 -2.26 3.10
N LEU A 86 23.57 -1.54 2.05
CA LEU A 86 22.16 -1.36 1.70
C LEU A 86 21.70 -2.59 0.89
N THR A 87 20.77 -3.34 1.44
CA THR A 87 20.34 -4.65 0.91
C THR A 87 19.19 -4.51 -0.08
N ASP A 88 18.88 -5.57 -0.82
CA ASP A 88 17.71 -5.59 -1.70
C ASP A 88 16.38 -5.38 -0.94
N GLU A 89 16.26 -5.93 0.27
CA GLU A 89 15.09 -5.74 1.14
C GLU A 89 14.91 -4.25 1.54
N ASP A 90 16.01 -3.54 1.78
CA ASP A 90 15.95 -2.11 2.05
C ASP A 90 15.45 -1.34 0.81
N PHE A 91 15.91 -1.70 -0.39
CA PHE A 91 15.43 -1.11 -1.63
C PHE A 91 13.97 -1.42 -1.93
N GLU A 92 13.52 -2.65 -1.67
CA GLU A 92 12.11 -3.01 -1.75
C GLU A 92 11.26 -2.20 -0.77
N THR A 93 11.78 -1.89 0.41
CA THR A 93 11.11 -1.01 1.38
C THR A 93 10.96 0.40 0.82
N PHE A 94 12.01 0.97 0.21
CA PHE A 94 11.92 2.29 -0.43
C PHE A 94 10.96 2.29 -1.62
N ALA A 95 11.06 1.31 -2.52
CA ALA A 95 10.19 1.19 -3.68
C ALA A 95 8.72 0.97 -3.27
N GLY A 96 8.47 0.18 -2.22
CA GLY A 96 7.13 -0.08 -1.68
C GLY A 96 6.51 1.09 -0.91
N SER A 97 7.31 2.11 -0.54
CA SER A 97 6.83 3.26 0.23
C SER A 97 5.91 4.19 -0.57
N GLY A 98 6.02 4.18 -1.90
CA GLY A 98 5.34 5.14 -2.79
C GLY A 98 5.97 6.53 -2.83
N ILE A 99 7.18 6.70 -2.27
CA ILE A 99 7.99 7.92 -2.41
C ILE A 99 8.91 7.75 -3.62
N ASN A 100 8.93 8.75 -4.50
CA ASN A 100 9.73 8.74 -5.72
C ASN A 100 11.08 9.43 -5.54
N VAL A 101 11.11 10.53 -4.78
CA VAL A 101 12.30 11.36 -4.61
C VAL A 101 12.50 11.67 -3.13
N PHE A 102 13.74 11.47 -2.67
CA PHE A 102 14.15 11.66 -1.28
C PHE A 102 15.08 12.89 -1.19
N HIS A 103 14.63 13.95 -0.52
CA HIS A 103 15.46 15.11 -0.25
C HIS A 103 16.24 14.92 1.06
N ILE A 104 17.56 14.95 0.95
CA ILE A 104 18.53 14.66 2.02
C ILE A 104 18.68 15.84 3.01
N ALA A 105 17.58 16.21 3.67
CA ALA A 105 17.51 17.34 4.59
C ALA A 105 18.12 17.02 5.97
N THR A 106 19.44 16.78 6.00
CA THR A 106 20.22 16.66 7.25
C THR A 106 21.04 17.93 7.46
N GLY A 107 20.97 18.49 8.66
CA GLY A 107 21.73 19.70 9.01
C GLY A 107 23.23 19.44 9.06
N VAL A 108 23.99 20.23 8.29
CA VAL A 108 25.46 20.29 8.32
C VAL A 108 25.89 21.67 8.80
N GLY A 109 26.34 21.76 10.05
CA GLY A 109 26.74 23.01 10.70
C GLY A 109 27.88 22.80 11.71
N GLY A 110 28.18 23.84 12.49
CA GLY A 110 29.29 23.85 13.46
C GLY A 110 30.55 24.54 12.94
N ASP A 111 31.64 24.50 13.72
CA ASP A 111 32.86 25.26 13.46
C ASP A 111 33.55 24.87 12.12
N ASP A 112 33.32 23.65 11.64
CA ASP A 112 33.84 23.12 10.36
C ASP A 112 32.71 22.84 9.35
N ALA A 113 31.69 23.71 9.31
CA ALA A 113 30.51 23.55 8.46
C ALA A 113 30.86 23.37 6.97
N TYR A 114 31.88 24.07 6.48
CA TYR A 114 32.32 23.99 5.08
C TYR A 114 32.78 22.57 4.73
N THR A 115 33.75 22.03 5.47
CA THR A 115 34.27 20.68 5.23
C THR A 115 33.20 19.62 5.47
N SER A 116 32.34 19.83 6.47
CA SER A 116 31.21 18.93 6.77
C SER A 116 30.21 18.86 5.62
N ALA A 117 29.84 20.00 5.04
CA ALA A 117 28.97 20.07 3.88
C ALA A 117 29.60 19.39 2.65
N LEU A 118 30.89 19.62 2.39
CA LEU A 118 31.61 18.94 1.31
C LEU A 118 31.60 17.42 1.48
N ARG A 119 31.91 16.91 2.69
CA ARG A 119 31.88 15.47 2.99
C ARG A 119 30.47 14.89 2.85
N PHE A 120 29.46 15.60 3.32
CA PHE A 120 28.07 15.20 3.21
C PHE A 120 27.64 15.03 1.75
N VAL A 121 27.88 16.05 0.91
CA VAL A 121 27.53 15.99 -0.53
C VAL A 121 28.36 14.92 -1.25
N ALA A 122 29.65 14.80 -0.95
CA ALA A 122 30.52 13.79 -1.54
C ALA A 122 30.07 12.36 -1.22
N ALA A 123 29.69 12.10 0.04
CA ALA A 123 29.21 10.79 0.48
C ALA A 123 27.89 10.41 -0.23
N HIS A 124 26.95 11.34 -0.37
CA HIS A 124 25.71 11.09 -1.10
C HIS A 124 25.94 10.86 -2.60
N ASN A 125 26.81 11.65 -3.23
CA ASN A 125 27.15 11.42 -4.64
C ASN A 125 27.82 10.05 -4.83
N GLY A 126 28.73 9.66 -3.93
CA GLY A 126 29.36 8.34 -3.97
C GLY A 126 28.37 7.19 -3.76
N PHE A 127 27.43 7.36 -2.84
CA PHE A 127 26.34 6.41 -2.61
C PHE A 127 25.45 6.22 -3.84
N VAL A 128 24.98 7.32 -4.46
CA VAL A 128 24.16 7.26 -5.69
C VAL A 128 24.94 6.65 -6.84
N ALA A 129 26.23 7.00 -7.00
CA ALA A 129 27.07 6.44 -8.04
C ALA A 129 27.30 4.92 -7.88
N HIS A 130 27.37 4.42 -6.64
CA HIS A 130 27.50 2.98 -6.37
C HIS A 130 26.23 2.20 -6.77
N HIS A 131 25.06 2.79 -6.54
CA HIS A 131 23.74 2.21 -6.85
C HIS A 131 23.13 2.81 -8.12
N ALA A 132 23.95 3.18 -9.12
CA ALA A 132 23.48 3.92 -10.31
C ALA A 132 22.49 3.11 -11.18
N ASP A 133 22.41 1.80 -10.98
CA ASP A 133 21.41 0.91 -11.57
C ASP A 133 20.02 1.03 -10.93
N ARG A 134 19.95 1.54 -9.69
CA ARG A 134 18.74 1.57 -8.85
C ARG A 134 18.42 2.94 -8.25
N ALA A 135 19.33 3.91 -8.36
CA ALA A 135 19.18 5.26 -7.85
C ALA A 135 19.78 6.29 -8.81
N MET A 136 19.14 7.45 -8.90
CA MET A 136 19.60 8.57 -9.73
C MET A 136 19.57 9.87 -8.92
N ARG A 137 20.56 10.73 -9.16
CA ARG A 137 20.56 12.09 -8.61
C ARG A 137 19.63 12.99 -9.41
N ILE A 138 18.65 13.59 -8.75
CA ILE A 138 17.82 14.66 -9.32
C ILE A 138 18.58 15.98 -9.18
N SER A 139 19.03 16.56 -10.29
CA SER A 139 19.72 17.86 -10.30
C SER A 139 19.07 18.89 -11.21
N SER A 140 18.02 18.52 -11.93
CA SER A 140 17.20 19.41 -12.73
C SER A 140 15.76 18.88 -12.82
N PRO A 141 14.78 19.71 -13.20
CA PRO A 141 13.38 19.28 -13.33
C PRO A 141 13.18 18.15 -14.34
N GLU A 142 13.98 18.10 -15.41
CA GLU A 142 13.86 17.10 -16.48
C GLU A 142 14.14 15.67 -15.96
N HIS A 143 14.92 15.52 -14.88
CA HIS A 143 15.14 14.20 -14.28
C HIS A 143 13.87 13.61 -13.66
N LEU A 144 12.84 14.42 -13.39
CA LEU A 144 11.56 13.92 -12.87
C LEU A 144 10.77 13.13 -13.92
N ASP A 145 11.03 13.35 -15.21
CA ASP A 145 10.38 12.58 -16.28
C ASP A 145 10.80 11.10 -16.18
N ALA A 146 12.10 10.83 -15.99
CA ALA A 146 12.64 9.48 -15.82
C ALA A 146 12.24 8.79 -14.50
N VAL A 147 11.68 9.53 -13.54
CA VAL A 147 11.16 8.99 -12.28
C VAL A 147 9.71 8.48 -12.45
N ASN A 148 9.00 8.97 -13.48
CA ASN A 148 7.61 8.65 -13.76
C ASN A 148 7.42 7.61 -14.88
N GLU A 149 8.51 7.06 -15.43
CA GLU A 149 8.51 5.95 -16.42
C GLU A 149 8.34 4.59 -15.74
#